data_AF-A0A2E7MDM5-F1
#
_entry.id   AF-A0A2E7MDM5-F1
#
_cell.length_a   1.000
_cell.length_b   1.000
_cell.length_c   1.000
_cell.angle_alpha   90.00
_cell.angle_beta   90.00
_cell.angle_gamma   90.00
#
_symmetry.space_group_name_H-M   'P 1'
#
loop_
_entity.id
_entity.type
_entity.pdbx_description
1 polymer ?
#
loop_
_entity_poly.entity_id
_entity_poly.type
_entity_poly.pdbx_seq_one_letter_code
_entity_poly.pdbx_strand_id
1 'polypeptide(L)'
;MKTGSEEFHAELRKLGELHDKKQQDYGTDMDPFANVRASEDFGIPAWMGCLIRMNDKVQRLKTFCKTGELSNEGVEDSFRDLAVYAVIALCLFKENDKAVLRAPAVWENDHALGR
;
A
#
# COMPACT_ATOMS: atom_id res chain seq x y z
N MET A 1 13.03 -11.99 -29.39
CA MET A 1 12.74 -12.03 -27.94
C MET A 1 11.53 -11.14 -27.71
N LYS A 2 10.46 -11.61 -27.04
CA LYS A 2 9.33 -10.74 -26.70
C LYS A 2 9.73 -9.95 -25.45
N THR A 3 9.95 -8.65 -25.59
CA THR A 3 10.19 -7.73 -24.46
C THR A 3 8.86 -7.17 -23.95
N GLY A 4 8.83 -6.72 -22.70
CA GLY A 4 7.66 -6.07 -22.11
C GLY A 4 7.32 -4.73 -22.78
N SER A 5 6.15 -4.17 -22.47
CA SER A 5 5.73 -2.86 -22.98
C SER A 5 6.64 -1.76 -22.45
N GLU A 6 7.13 -0.89 -23.35
CA GLU A 6 7.94 0.29 -22.98
C GLU A 6 7.17 1.23 -22.04
N GLU A 7 5.88 1.41 -22.29
CA GLU A 7 4.99 2.21 -21.46
C GLU A 7 4.86 1.62 -20.05
N PHE A 8 4.71 0.29 -19.94
CA PHE A 8 4.68 -0.37 -18.64
C PHE A 8 5.98 -0.13 -17.85
N HIS A 9 7.14 -0.24 -18.50
CA HIS A 9 8.42 0.06 -17.87
C HIS A 9 8.59 1.54 -17.52
N ALA A 10 7.99 2.45 -18.29
CA ALA A 10 7.93 3.87 -17.95
C ALA A 10 7.07 4.11 -16.71
N GLU A 11 5.92 3.45 -16.59
CA GLU A 11 5.10 3.52 -15.38
C GLU A 11 5.85 2.98 -14.15
N LEU A 12 6.58 1.86 -14.26
CA LEU A 12 7.39 1.37 -13.14
C LEU A 12 8.40 2.40 -12.63
N ARG A 13 9.02 3.20 -13.52
CA ARG A 13 9.92 4.29 -13.11
C ARG A 13 9.16 5.39 -12.36
N LYS A 14 8.01 5.81 -12.89
CA LYS A 14 7.13 6.80 -12.23
C LYS A 14 6.66 6.31 -10.86
N LEU A 15 6.40 5.01 -10.68
CA LEU A 15 6.03 4.45 -9.39
C LEU A 15 7.16 4.59 -8.35
N GLY A 16 8.40 4.37 -8.75
CA GLY A 16 9.57 4.59 -7.88
C GLY A 16 9.72 6.05 -7.47
N GLU A 17 9.66 6.97 -8.44
CA GLU A 17 9.72 8.41 -8.18
C GLU A 17 8.57 8.89 -7.27
N LEU A 18 7.36 8.37 -7.50
CA LEU A 18 6.20 8.67 -6.67
C LEU A 18 6.37 8.14 -5.23
N HIS A 19 6.94 6.93 -5.08
CA HIS A 19 7.25 6.39 -3.77
C HIS A 19 8.20 7.32 -3.02
N ASP A 20 9.33 7.70 -3.63
CA ASP A 20 10.34 8.58 -3.05
C ASP A 20 9.74 9.92 -2.64
N LYS A 21 8.94 10.54 -3.51
CA LYS A 21 8.23 11.79 -3.20
C LYS A 21 7.32 11.64 -1.98
N LYS A 22 6.55 10.55 -1.90
CA LYS A 22 5.69 10.31 -0.73
C LYS A 22 6.50 10.06 0.55
N GLN A 23 7.71 9.51 0.46
CA GLN A 23 8.56 9.35 1.63
C GLN A 23 9.11 10.71 2.11
N GLN A 24 9.33 11.66 1.22
CA GLN A 24 9.70 13.03 1.61
C GLN A 24 8.54 13.75 2.31
N ASP A 25 7.31 13.54 1.84
CA ASP A 25 6.12 14.19 2.40
C ASP A 25 5.68 13.59 3.75
N TYR A 26 5.86 12.27 3.95
CA TYR A 26 5.25 11.52 5.06
C TYR A 26 6.18 10.55 5.79
N GLY A 27 7.37 10.29 5.26
CA GLY A 27 8.37 9.45 5.91
C GLY A 27 9.14 10.23 6.97
N THR A 28 9.93 9.49 7.74
CA THR A 28 10.95 10.09 8.61
C THR A 28 12.33 9.70 8.08
N ASP A 29 13.37 10.45 8.44
CA ASP A 29 14.76 10.12 8.05
C ASP A 29 15.18 8.69 8.47
N MET A 30 14.48 8.11 9.44
CA MET A 30 14.77 6.80 10.03
C MET A 30 13.89 5.67 9.51
N ASP A 31 12.65 5.97 9.12
CA ASP A 31 11.70 4.98 8.58
C ASP A 31 10.89 5.58 7.43
N PRO A 32 11.10 5.12 6.19
CA PRO A 32 10.31 5.56 5.04
C PRO A 32 8.82 5.24 5.24
N PHE A 33 8.49 4.09 5.86
CA PHE A 33 7.10 3.61 5.99
C PHE A 33 6.37 4.12 7.25
N ALA A 34 6.92 5.10 7.97
CA ALA A 34 6.38 5.58 9.24
C ALA A 34 4.88 5.91 9.18
N ASN A 35 4.42 6.53 8.10
CA ASN A 35 3.03 6.90 7.89
C ASN A 35 2.06 5.70 7.78
N VAL A 36 2.53 4.56 7.27
CA VAL A 36 1.74 3.33 7.22
C VAL A 36 1.86 2.57 8.54
N ARG A 37 3.05 2.56 9.15
CA ARG A 37 3.27 1.94 10.48
C ARG A 37 2.48 2.60 11.59
N ALA A 38 2.06 3.85 11.45
CA ALA A 38 1.12 4.49 12.38
C ALA A 38 -0.19 3.69 12.58
N SER A 39 -0.55 2.77 11.68
CA SER A 39 -1.67 1.84 11.92
C SER A 39 -1.41 0.84 13.05
N GLU A 40 -0.14 0.56 13.38
CA GLU A 40 0.26 -0.34 14.47
C GLU A 40 -0.07 0.27 15.84
N ASP A 41 -0.11 1.60 15.97
CA ASP A 41 -0.59 2.29 17.17
C ASP A 41 -2.06 1.97 17.48
N PHE A 42 -2.82 1.51 16.47
CA PHE A 42 -4.20 1.05 16.58
C PHE A 42 -4.32 -0.48 16.63
N GLY A 43 -3.22 -1.21 16.79
CA GLY A 43 -3.19 -2.67 16.78
C GLY A 43 -3.40 -3.31 15.40
N ILE A 44 -3.27 -2.52 14.32
CA ILE A 44 -3.40 -3.00 12.94
C ILE A 44 -2.00 -3.15 12.35
N PRO A 45 -1.60 -4.35 11.89
CA PRO A 45 -0.29 -4.53 11.26
C PRO A 45 -0.09 -3.59 10.07
N ALA A 46 1.10 -2.99 9.93
CA ALA A 46 1.34 -1.95 8.93
C ALA A 46 1.00 -2.35 7.49
N TRP A 47 1.27 -3.61 7.10
CA TRP A 47 0.90 -4.10 5.76
C TRP A 47 -0.62 -4.11 5.53
N MET A 48 -1.43 -4.34 6.57
CA MET A 48 -2.89 -4.19 6.51
C MET A 48 -3.29 -2.71 6.45
N GLY A 49 -2.54 -1.83 7.12
CA GLY A 49 -2.66 -0.39 6.97
C GLY A 49 -2.56 0.07 5.51
N CYS A 50 -1.66 -0.54 4.72
CA CYS A 50 -1.62 -0.31 3.27
C CYS A 50 -2.93 -0.71 2.57
N LEU A 51 -3.53 -1.85 2.92
CA LEU A 51 -4.77 -2.31 2.31
C LEU A 51 -5.95 -1.37 2.58
N ILE A 52 -6.02 -0.79 3.78
CA ILE A 52 -7.00 0.24 4.12
C ILE A 52 -6.81 1.46 3.23
N ARG A 53 -5.57 1.96 3.09
CA ARG A 53 -5.23 3.09 2.22
C ARG A 53 -5.57 2.80 0.74
N MET A 54 -5.33 1.56 0.28
CA MET A 54 -5.69 1.13 -1.06
C MET A 54 -7.21 1.14 -1.25
N ASN A 55 -8.00 0.72 -0.26
CA ASN A 55 -9.45 0.77 -0.35
C ASN A 55 -9.95 2.20 -0.59
N ASP A 56 -9.39 3.23 0.05
CA ASP A 56 -9.75 4.63 -0.21
C ASP A 56 -9.62 4.98 -1.71
N LYS A 57 -8.54 4.51 -2.35
CA LYS A 57 -8.27 4.75 -3.79
C LYS A 57 -9.20 3.94 -4.68
N VAL A 58 -9.52 2.69 -4.30
CA VAL A 58 -10.53 1.88 -5.00
C VAL A 58 -11.92 2.54 -4.92
N GLN A 59 -12.30 3.10 -3.76
CA GLN A 59 -13.58 3.81 -3.64
C GLN A 59 -13.62 5.04 -4.56
N ARG A 60 -12.51 5.75 -4.70
CA ARG A 60 -12.41 6.84 -5.68
C ARG A 60 -12.60 6.36 -7.11
N LEU A 61 -11.92 5.28 -7.51
CA LEU A 61 -12.10 4.70 -8.85
C LEU A 61 -13.54 4.21 -9.07
N LYS A 62 -14.21 3.65 -8.05
CA LYS A 62 -15.63 3.31 -8.13
C LYS A 62 -16.51 4.53 -8.39
N THR A 63 -16.21 5.67 -7.78
CA THR A 63 -16.91 6.93 -8.07
C THR A 63 -16.71 7.31 -9.53
N PHE A 64 -15.46 7.31 -10.03
CA PHE A 64 -15.17 7.60 -11.43
C PHE A 64 -15.92 6.66 -12.39
N CYS A 65 -15.96 5.35 -12.12
CA CYS A 65 -16.71 4.41 -12.95
C CYS A 65 -18.22 4.71 -13.00
N LYS A 66 -18.78 5.34 -11.96
CA LYS A 66 -20.20 5.69 -11.89
C LYS A 66 -20.51 7.05 -12.50
N THR A 67 -19.64 8.04 -12.31
CA THR A 67 -19.91 9.45 -12.64
C THR A 67 -19.15 9.94 -13.86
N GLY A 68 -18.06 9.28 -14.25
CA GLY A 68 -17.11 9.75 -15.26
C GLY A 68 -16.20 10.89 -14.79
N GLU A 69 -16.28 11.30 -13.52
CA GLU A 69 -15.63 12.52 -13.01
C GLU A 69 -14.93 12.29 -11.66
N LEU A 70 -13.82 13.01 -11.45
CA LEU A 70 -13.11 13.12 -10.17
C LEU A 70 -12.77 14.59 -9.90
N SER A 71 -12.92 15.04 -8.66
CA SER A 71 -12.75 16.45 -8.31
C SER A 71 -11.33 16.86 -7.89
N ASN A 72 -10.50 15.89 -7.44
CA ASN A 72 -9.22 16.19 -6.76
C ASN A 72 -8.02 15.51 -7.44
N GLU A 73 -7.89 14.19 -7.28
CA GLU A 73 -6.80 13.37 -7.84
C GLU A 73 -7.30 12.59 -9.06
N GLY A 74 -6.46 12.41 -10.06
CA GLY A 74 -6.81 11.73 -11.30
C GLY A 74 -6.98 10.22 -11.16
N VAL A 75 -7.53 9.62 -12.21
CA VAL A 75 -7.66 8.16 -12.33
C VAL A 75 -6.30 7.48 -12.35
N GLU A 76 -5.35 8.02 -13.13
CA GLU A 76 -3.99 7.49 -13.20
C GLU A 76 -3.28 7.57 -11.85
N ASP A 77 -3.41 8.68 -11.11
CA ASP A 77 -2.83 8.83 -9.76
C ASP A 77 -3.36 7.76 -8.82
N SER A 78 -4.66 7.45 -8.92
CA SER A 78 -5.29 6.41 -8.11
C SER A 78 -4.74 5.02 -8.45
N PHE A 79 -4.48 4.72 -9.72
CA PHE A 79 -3.83 3.46 -10.11
C PHE A 79 -2.36 3.39 -9.66
N ARG A 80 -1.61 4.48 -9.80
CA ARG A 80 -0.22 4.56 -9.35
C ARG A 80 -0.12 4.40 -7.84
N ASP A 81 -1.01 5.05 -7.09
CA ASP A 81 -1.11 4.90 -5.63
C ASP A 81 -1.39 3.45 -5.22
N LEU A 82 -2.31 2.77 -5.91
CA LEU A 82 -2.60 1.36 -5.66
C LEU A 82 -1.37 0.49 -5.87
N ALA A 83 -0.62 0.72 -6.95
CA ALA A 83 0.60 -0.03 -7.23
C ALA A 83 1.69 0.24 -6.20
N VAL A 84 1.93 1.51 -5.81
CA VAL A 84 2.90 1.87 -4.78
C VAL A 84 2.52 1.25 -3.43
N TYR A 85 1.27 1.38 -2.98
CA TYR A 85 0.86 0.78 -1.71
C TYR A 85 0.92 -0.75 -1.72
N ALA A 86 0.65 -1.40 -2.85
CA ALA A 86 0.82 -2.85 -2.96
C ALA A 86 2.29 -3.28 -2.79
N VAL A 87 3.24 -2.51 -3.35
CA VAL A 87 4.67 -2.77 -3.18
C VAL A 87 5.11 -2.51 -1.73
N ILE A 88 4.66 -1.42 -1.11
CA ILE A 88 4.95 -1.13 0.31
C ILE A 88 4.39 -2.24 1.21
N ALA A 89 3.14 -2.67 0.97
CA ALA A 89 2.52 -3.76 1.71
C ALA A 89 3.34 -5.05 1.61
N LEU A 90 3.86 -5.37 0.42
CA LEU A 90 4.73 -6.53 0.22
C LEU A 90 6.04 -6.43 1.01
N CYS A 91 6.67 -5.25 1.06
CA CYS A 91 7.88 -5.02 1.87
C CYS A 91 7.59 -5.24 3.36
N LEU A 92 6.55 -4.58 3.89
CA LEU A 92 6.13 -4.69 5.29
C LEU A 92 5.67 -6.10 5.66
N PHE A 93 4.97 -6.80 4.75
CA PHE A 93 4.56 -8.18 4.96
C PHE A 93 5.77 -9.11 5.06
N LYS A 94 6.78 -8.94 4.21
CA LYS A 94 8.03 -9.73 4.27
C LYS A 94 8.84 -9.46 5.54
N GLU A 95 8.81 -8.23 6.05
CA GLU A 95 9.43 -7.90 7.35
C GLU A 95 8.68 -8.59 8.49
N ASN A 96 7.35 -8.50 8.48
CA ASN A 96 6.48 -9.14 9.46
C ASN A 96 6.62 -10.66 9.44
N ASP A 97 6.62 -11.32 8.28
CA ASP A 97 6.78 -12.77 8.17
C ASP A 97 8.13 -13.25 8.75
N LYS A 98 9.21 -12.50 8.50
CA LYS A 98 10.51 -12.75 9.15
C LYS A 98 10.47 -12.55 10.67
N ALA A 99 9.61 -11.67 11.17
CA ALA A 99 9.39 -11.47 12.60
C ALA A 99 8.50 -12.56 13.20
N VAL A 100 7.47 -13.03 12.50
CA VAL A 100 6.60 -14.15 12.89
C VAL A 100 7.36 -15.47 12.88
N LEU A 101 8.35 -15.67 12.00
CA LEU A 101 9.28 -16.80 12.07
C LEU A 101 10.23 -16.74 13.28
N ARG A 102 10.31 -15.59 13.97
CA ARG A 102 11.19 -15.36 15.14
C ARG A 102 10.43 -15.21 16.47
N ALA A 103 9.11 -15.00 16.44
CA ALA A 103 8.25 -14.93 17.61
C ALA A 103 7.31 -16.14 17.63
N PRO A 104 6.98 -16.73 18.79
CA PRO A 104 5.97 -17.78 18.84
C PRO A 104 4.64 -17.21 18.32
N ALA A 105 3.96 -17.96 17.46
CA ALA A 105 2.72 -17.55 16.81
C ALA A 105 1.65 -17.17 17.85
N VAL A 106 1.46 -15.87 18.09
CA VAL A 106 0.37 -15.34 18.93
C VAL A 106 -0.88 -14.98 18.09
N TRP A 107 -0.92 -15.38 16.83
CA TRP A 107 -2.09 -15.19 15.96
C TRP A 107 -3.00 -16.43 15.86
N GLU A 108 -2.71 -17.49 16.62
CA GLU A 108 -3.66 -18.58 16.84
C GLU A 108 -4.53 -18.25 18.07
N ASN A 109 -5.81 -17.92 17.83
CA ASN A 109 -6.94 -17.93 18.78
C ASN A 109 -7.53 -16.62 19.34
N ASP A 110 -7.83 -15.59 18.53
CA ASP A 110 -8.85 -14.60 19.01
C ASP A 110 -9.86 -14.09 17.97
N HIS A 111 -9.82 -14.61 16.75
CA HIS A 111 -10.88 -14.40 15.77
C HIS A 111 -11.40 -15.73 15.23
N ALA A 112 -11.68 -16.66 16.14
CA ALA A 112 -12.71 -17.64 15.86
C ALA A 112 -14.03 -16.87 15.75
N LEU A 113 -14.54 -16.82 14.51
CA LEU A 113 -15.92 -16.62 14.12
C LEU A 113 -16.89 -16.62 15.29
N GLY A 114 -17.63 -15.50 15.41
CA GLY A 114 -18.66 -15.31 16.42
C GLY A 114 -19.52 -16.55 16.64
N ARG A 115 -19.66 -16.89 17.92
CA ARG A 115 -20.90 -17.42 18.46
C ARG A 115 -21.62 -16.29 19.16
#